data_AF-A0A2S9A579-F1
#
_entry.id   AF-A0A2S9A579-F1
#
_cell.length_a   1.000
_cell.length_b   1.000
_cell.length_c   1.000
_cell.angle_alpha   90.00
_cell.angle_beta   90.00
_cell.angle_gamma   90.00
#
_symmetry.space_group_name_H-M   'P 1'
#
loop_
_entity.id
_entity.type
_entity.pdbx_description
1 polymer ?
#
loop_
_entity_poly.entity_id
_entity_poly.type
_entity_poly.pdbx_seq_one_letter_code
_entity_poly.pdbx_strand_id
1 'polypeptide(L)'
;MVVRCYIFETRGGALLQEVEPSDLQWSENANQAETVDVTFNLKSEAEGSRDWRNLGTPWKHSIAVDTNGRLEGGPILPHDFADANGSLKLTARGGRIIFTRRSILPPVALTQSLVLPSGEPDTSLDSRWTGLDYGTIAKRIGQQACEWPGGDLPIVWPTDRAGHREKGYDAIERKKIDAAWSDLSALEHGPDIRMRLEWDGPDRFRWVFETGTEEQPRLQGPDVFEWEIGDAGLTVQLDPSRMGSLAWTEGGRSDDTTLVRSMFDSTLIDNGFPLLEIETDASSNIVDPATADSWNAETLRTAKKPWEFWSFNVRADQAPFPYEYGPGSLVKVIVTEDTPVTGGYVPPGTYTRRIAGLSGAISDWITVTCGEVYDD
;
A
#
# COMPACT_ATOMS: atom_id res chain seq x y z
N MET A 1 -24.73 -8.11 -10.79
CA MET A 1 -23.71 -7.13 -10.41
C MET A 1 -22.74 -7.85 -9.50
N VAL A 2 -21.46 -7.89 -9.86
CA VAL A 2 -20.43 -8.61 -9.08
C VAL A 2 -19.92 -7.85 -7.86
N VAL A 3 -20.36 -6.59 -7.68
CA VAL A 3 -19.91 -5.71 -6.60
C VAL A 3 -20.97 -5.62 -5.51
N ARG A 4 -20.58 -5.81 -4.25
CA ARG A 4 -21.41 -5.60 -3.05
C ARG A 4 -20.68 -4.67 -2.08
N CYS A 5 -21.43 -3.94 -1.26
CA CYS A 5 -20.86 -2.96 -0.33
C CYS A 5 -21.44 -3.15 1.07
N TYR A 6 -20.57 -3.08 2.08
CA TYR A 6 -20.92 -3.37 3.47
C TYR A 6 -20.37 -2.29 4.40
N ILE A 7 -21.09 -2.07 5.52
CA ILE A 7 -20.60 -1.29 6.66
C ILE A 7 -20.33 -2.26 7.81
N PHE A 8 -19.17 -2.10 8.46
CA PHE A 8 -18.77 -2.93 9.59
C PHE A 8 -18.07 -2.12 10.69
N GLU A 9 -17.97 -2.68 11.90
CA GLU A 9 -17.24 -2.06 13.00
C GLU A 9 -15.74 -2.10 12.76
N THR A 10 -15.05 -0.95 12.82
CA THR A 10 -13.59 -0.90 12.62
C THR A 10 -12.83 -1.72 13.66
N ARG A 11 -13.25 -1.65 14.93
CA ARG A 11 -12.57 -2.31 16.05
C ARG A 11 -13.02 -3.76 16.26
N GLY A 12 -14.31 -4.05 16.09
CA GLY A 12 -14.86 -5.39 16.31
C GLY A 12 -14.89 -6.28 15.06
N GLY A 13 -14.79 -5.67 13.88
CA GLY A 13 -14.97 -6.35 12.59
C GLY A 13 -16.44 -6.71 12.29
N ALA A 14 -17.36 -6.59 13.24
CA ALA A 14 -18.73 -7.07 13.11
C ALA A 14 -19.44 -6.38 11.94
N LEU A 15 -20.06 -7.18 11.06
CA LEU A 15 -20.91 -6.69 9.99
C LEU A 15 -22.11 -5.97 10.59
N LEU A 16 -22.36 -4.73 10.15
CA LEU A 16 -23.52 -3.96 10.57
C LEU A 16 -24.65 -4.10 9.56
N GLN A 17 -24.34 -3.94 8.27
CA GLN A 17 -25.32 -3.99 7.20
C GLN A 17 -24.67 -4.02 5.80
N GLU A 18 -25.40 -4.57 4.83
CA GLU A 18 -25.16 -4.34 3.41
C GLU A 18 -25.83 -3.03 2.96
N VAL A 19 -25.18 -2.28 2.07
CA VAL A 19 -25.60 -0.96 1.58
C VAL A 19 -25.54 -0.88 0.07
N GLU A 20 -26.37 -0.03 -0.53
CA GLU A 20 -26.49 0.13 -1.97
C GLU A 20 -26.01 1.53 -2.41
N PRO A 21 -24.70 1.70 -2.71
CA PRO A 21 -24.20 2.97 -3.21
C PRO A 21 -24.75 3.25 -4.61
N SER A 22 -25.06 4.52 -4.88
CA SER A 22 -25.41 5.00 -6.22
C SER A 22 -24.18 5.20 -7.12
N ASP A 23 -23.00 5.37 -6.52
CA ASP A 23 -21.71 5.42 -7.20
C ASP A 23 -20.62 4.88 -6.27
N LEU A 24 -19.63 4.21 -6.82
CA LEU A 24 -18.53 3.60 -6.07
C LEU A 24 -17.30 3.47 -6.96
N GLN A 25 -16.16 3.85 -6.40
CA GLN A 25 -14.84 3.67 -6.98
C GLN A 25 -13.91 3.09 -5.93
N TRP A 26 -13.05 2.16 -6.33
CA TRP A 26 -12.02 1.62 -5.46
C TRP A 26 -10.69 1.51 -6.20
N SER A 27 -9.60 1.60 -5.44
CA SER A 27 -8.25 1.36 -5.94
C SER A 27 -7.35 0.77 -4.86
N GLU A 28 -6.43 -0.08 -5.29
CA GLU A 28 -5.43 -0.73 -4.46
C GLU A 28 -4.08 -0.60 -5.17
N ASN A 29 -3.03 -0.28 -4.42
CA ASN A 29 -1.65 -0.23 -4.91
C ASN A 29 -0.74 -0.98 -3.94
N ALA A 30 0.36 -1.53 -4.44
CA ALA A 30 1.37 -2.14 -3.59
C ALA A 30 1.87 -1.14 -2.52
N ASN A 31 2.07 -1.63 -1.30
CA ASN A 31 2.64 -0.87 -0.18
C ASN A 31 1.88 0.42 0.18
N GLN A 32 0.57 0.45 -0.03
CA GLN A 32 -0.28 1.59 0.32
C GLN A 32 -1.61 1.13 0.92
N ALA A 33 -2.28 2.01 1.65
CA ALA A 33 -3.66 1.79 2.04
C ALA A 33 -4.58 1.99 0.83
N GLU A 34 -5.49 1.05 0.61
CA GLU A 34 -6.47 1.11 -0.48
C GLU A 34 -7.37 2.34 -0.33
N THR A 35 -8.04 2.73 -1.41
CA THR A 35 -9.00 3.84 -1.41
C THR A 35 -10.34 3.36 -1.92
N VAL A 36 -11.39 3.70 -1.19
CA VAL A 36 -12.78 3.43 -1.56
C VAL A 36 -13.55 4.73 -1.42
N ASP A 37 -14.11 5.21 -2.52
CA ASP A 37 -15.04 6.34 -2.55
C ASP A 37 -16.43 5.82 -2.86
N VAL A 38 -17.40 6.09 -2.00
CA VAL A 38 -18.80 5.70 -2.19
C VAL A 38 -19.72 6.90 -2.10
N THR A 39 -20.75 6.91 -2.92
CA THR A 39 -21.83 7.90 -2.87
C THR A 39 -23.16 7.20 -2.70
N PHE A 40 -23.94 7.63 -1.70
CA PHE A 40 -25.30 7.16 -1.45
C PHE A 40 -26.31 8.23 -1.83
N ASN A 41 -27.44 7.78 -2.40
CA ASN A 41 -28.60 8.61 -2.63
C ASN A 41 -29.59 8.48 -1.47
N LEU A 42 -29.61 9.44 -0.56
CA LEU A 42 -30.47 9.44 0.62
C LEU A 42 -31.94 9.77 0.30
N LYS A 43 -32.27 10.04 -0.97
CA LYS A 43 -33.68 10.10 -1.43
C LYS A 43 -34.20 8.73 -1.88
N SER A 44 -33.34 7.72 -1.98
CA SER A 44 -33.75 6.35 -2.29
C SER A 44 -34.43 5.69 -1.10
N GLU A 45 -35.33 4.74 -1.37
CA GLU A 45 -36.01 3.96 -0.32
C GLU A 45 -35.02 3.09 0.48
N ALA A 46 -34.05 2.49 -0.22
CA ALA A 46 -33.04 1.61 0.37
C ALA A 46 -32.10 2.34 1.36
N GLU A 47 -31.69 3.57 1.06
CA GLU A 47 -30.67 4.28 1.84
C GLU A 47 -31.20 5.46 2.66
N GLY A 48 -32.34 6.05 2.27
CA GLY A 48 -32.88 7.26 2.90
C GLY A 48 -33.44 7.08 4.31
N SER A 49 -33.78 5.85 4.69
CA SER A 49 -34.32 5.52 6.01
C SER A 49 -33.25 5.18 7.05
N ARG A 50 -31.97 5.06 6.64
CA ARG A 50 -30.87 4.62 7.50
C ARG A 50 -30.31 5.76 8.33
N ASP A 51 -29.79 5.44 9.53
CA ASP A 51 -29.09 6.40 10.39
C ASP A 51 -27.64 6.63 9.91
N TRP A 52 -27.50 7.33 8.80
CA TRP A 52 -26.20 7.62 8.20
C TRP A 52 -25.27 8.47 9.06
N ARG A 53 -25.82 9.25 10.00
CA ARG A 53 -25.00 9.99 10.98
C ARG A 53 -24.23 9.02 11.88
N ASN A 54 -24.85 7.93 12.33
CA ASN A 54 -24.18 6.90 13.10
C ASN A 54 -23.39 5.94 12.20
N LEU A 55 -24.00 5.40 11.14
CA LEU A 55 -23.37 4.41 10.25
C LEU A 55 -22.12 4.95 9.56
N GLY A 56 -22.16 6.21 9.09
CA GLY A 56 -21.03 6.89 8.48
C GLY A 56 -20.07 7.56 9.47
N THR A 57 -20.06 7.18 10.75
CA THR A 57 -19.16 7.79 11.75
C THR A 57 -17.70 7.48 11.43
N PRO A 58 -16.86 8.49 11.16
CA PRO A 58 -15.45 8.28 10.83
C PRO A 58 -14.70 7.52 11.93
N TRP A 59 -13.75 6.68 11.53
CA TRP A 59 -12.93 5.79 12.37
C TRP A 59 -13.69 4.72 13.16
N LYS A 60 -14.93 4.96 13.58
CA LYS A 60 -15.77 4.01 14.32
C LYS A 60 -16.20 2.84 13.45
N HIS A 61 -16.63 3.14 12.23
CA HIS A 61 -17.04 2.15 11.24
C HIS A 61 -16.15 2.21 10.00
N SER A 62 -16.22 1.14 9.22
CA SER A 62 -15.47 0.88 8.01
C SER A 62 -16.41 0.50 6.87
N ILE A 63 -15.95 0.70 5.63
CA ILE A 63 -16.60 0.22 4.41
C ILE A 63 -15.81 -0.96 3.87
N ALA A 64 -16.52 -2.01 3.44
CA ALA A 64 -15.95 -3.10 2.65
C ALA A 64 -16.65 -3.17 1.29
N VAL A 65 -15.87 -3.28 0.22
CA VAL A 65 -16.34 -3.51 -1.14
C VAL A 65 -15.92 -4.91 -1.55
N ASP A 66 -16.88 -5.76 -1.89
CA ASP A 66 -16.64 -7.11 -2.40
C ASP A 66 -16.83 -7.09 -3.91
N THR A 67 -15.74 -7.21 -4.67
CA THR A 67 -15.75 -7.39 -6.12
C THR A 67 -15.44 -8.84 -6.43
N ASN A 68 -16.47 -9.67 -6.49
CA ASN A 68 -16.39 -11.12 -6.73
C ASN A 68 -15.30 -11.83 -5.90
N GLY A 69 -15.30 -11.63 -4.58
CA GLY A 69 -14.38 -12.23 -3.63
C GLY A 69 -13.14 -11.38 -3.33
N ARG A 70 -12.82 -10.35 -4.12
CA ARG A 70 -11.80 -9.37 -3.75
C ARG A 70 -12.42 -8.32 -2.83
N LEU A 71 -11.91 -8.25 -1.60
CA LEU A 71 -12.37 -7.31 -0.59
C LEU A 71 -11.43 -6.13 -0.45
N GLU A 72 -11.98 -4.94 -0.62
CA GLU A 72 -11.26 -3.67 -0.46
C GLU A 72 -11.95 -2.77 0.55
N GLY A 73 -11.16 -2.00 1.30
CA GLY A 73 -11.68 -0.95 2.18
C GLY A 73 -11.19 -1.01 3.62
N GLY A 74 -11.82 -0.21 4.47
CA GLY A 74 -11.42 0.01 5.84
C GLY A 74 -12.07 1.26 6.44
N PRO A 75 -11.43 1.91 7.43
CA PRO A 75 -12.05 3.00 8.19
C PRO A 75 -12.61 4.12 7.32
N ILE A 76 -13.82 4.55 7.65
CA ILE A 76 -14.43 5.75 7.08
C ILE A 76 -13.65 6.98 7.55
N LEU A 77 -13.34 7.88 6.64
CA LEU A 77 -12.57 9.10 6.86
C LEU A 77 -13.46 10.35 6.62
N PRO A 78 -13.34 11.16 5.54
CA PRO A 78 -14.25 12.28 5.35
C PRO A 78 -15.65 11.81 4.90
N HIS A 79 -16.64 12.64 5.24
CA HIS A 79 -17.99 12.56 4.74
C HIS A 79 -18.45 13.91 4.20
N ASP A 80 -19.16 13.93 3.08
CA ASP A 80 -19.72 15.14 2.50
C ASP A 80 -21.19 14.91 2.19
N PHE A 81 -22.07 15.77 2.72
CA PHE A 81 -23.51 15.69 2.46
C PHE A 81 -24.00 16.94 1.72
N ALA A 82 -24.71 16.71 0.62
CA ALA A 82 -25.37 17.74 -0.16
C ALA A 82 -26.90 17.52 -0.16
N ASP A 83 -27.62 18.41 0.53
CA ASP A 83 -29.08 18.30 0.69
C ASP A 83 -29.85 18.45 -0.64
N ALA A 84 -29.37 19.32 -1.53
CA ALA A 84 -30.03 19.62 -2.80
C ALA A 84 -30.32 18.36 -3.64
N ASN A 85 -29.35 17.46 -3.73
CA ASN A 85 -29.50 16.17 -4.40
C ASN A 85 -29.67 14.99 -3.43
N GLY A 86 -29.58 15.21 -2.11
CA GLY A 86 -29.61 14.15 -1.10
C GLY A 86 -28.42 13.20 -1.21
N SER A 87 -27.27 13.71 -1.64
CA SER A 87 -26.06 12.91 -1.88
C SER A 87 -25.20 12.89 -0.63
N LEU A 88 -24.85 11.69 -0.17
CA LEU A 88 -23.87 11.47 0.88
C LEU A 88 -22.65 10.77 0.26
N LYS A 89 -21.51 11.46 0.22
CA LYS A 89 -20.23 10.87 -0.18
C LYS A 89 -19.44 10.48 1.05
N LEU A 90 -18.93 9.25 1.09
CA LEU A 90 -18.00 8.76 2.11
C LEU A 90 -16.73 8.28 1.43
N THR A 91 -15.58 8.56 2.04
CA THR A 91 -14.30 7.97 1.64
C THR A 91 -13.83 7.04 2.75
N ALA A 92 -13.45 5.82 2.38
CA ALA A 92 -12.78 4.86 3.24
C ALA A 92 -11.38 4.57 2.70
N ARG A 93 -10.49 4.17 3.60
CA ARG A 93 -9.14 3.74 3.25
C ARG A 93 -8.84 2.39 3.87
N GLY A 94 -7.98 1.62 3.23
CA GLY A 94 -7.45 0.35 3.70
C GLY A 94 -7.03 0.32 5.16
N GLY A 95 -7.04 -0.85 5.81
CA GLY A 95 -6.72 -1.00 7.23
C GLY A 95 -5.37 -0.37 7.65
N ARG A 96 -4.40 -0.35 6.72
CA ARG A 96 -3.11 0.32 6.87
C ARG A 96 -3.22 1.80 7.27
N ILE A 97 -4.31 2.49 6.91
CA ILE A 97 -4.54 3.91 7.25
C ILE A 97 -4.55 4.18 8.75
N ILE A 98 -4.97 3.21 9.57
CA ILE A 98 -5.00 3.35 11.03
C ILE A 98 -3.61 3.68 11.56
N PHE A 99 -2.59 3.06 10.97
CA PHE A 99 -1.20 3.17 11.38
C PHE A 99 -0.52 4.47 10.95
N THR A 100 -1.18 5.30 10.14
CA THR A 100 -0.74 6.69 9.90
C THR A 100 -0.95 7.58 11.13
N ARG A 101 -1.91 7.21 11.99
CA ARG A 101 -2.23 7.96 13.22
C ARG A 101 -1.50 7.42 14.44
N ARG A 102 -0.99 6.19 14.39
CA ARG A 102 -0.28 5.54 15.48
C ARG A 102 1.22 5.82 15.41
N SER A 103 1.81 6.13 16.56
CA SER A 103 3.26 6.29 16.72
C SER A 103 3.87 5.02 17.27
N ILE A 104 5.14 4.78 16.96
CA ILE A 104 5.95 3.70 17.55
C ILE A 104 6.28 4.09 18.98
N LEU A 105 5.49 3.59 19.93
CA LEU A 105 5.64 3.85 21.35
C LEU A 105 5.13 2.64 22.16
N PRO A 106 5.79 2.26 23.26
CA PRO A 106 5.27 1.25 24.16
C PRO A 106 4.08 1.79 24.98
N PRO A 107 3.12 0.93 25.40
CA PRO A 107 1.93 1.36 26.14
C PRO A 107 2.20 2.15 27.43
N VAL A 108 3.37 1.95 28.06
CA VAL A 108 3.78 2.70 29.26
C VAL A 108 3.91 4.22 29.00
N ALA A 109 4.15 4.62 27.76
CA ALA A 109 4.20 6.02 27.34
C ALA A 109 2.82 6.72 27.42
N LEU A 110 1.74 5.98 27.71
CA LEU A 110 0.44 6.57 28.02
C LEU A 110 0.51 7.46 29.28
N THR A 111 1.35 7.07 30.24
CA THR A 111 1.48 7.75 31.54
C THR A 111 2.88 8.24 31.84
N GLN A 112 3.90 7.68 31.19
CA GLN A 112 5.29 8.08 31.36
C GLN A 112 5.65 9.23 30.40
N SER A 113 6.45 10.19 30.89
CA SER A 113 7.01 11.26 30.07
C SER A 113 8.04 10.71 29.09
N LEU A 114 8.08 11.24 27.86
CA LEU A 114 9.12 10.90 26.86
C LEU A 114 10.48 11.56 27.16
N VAL A 115 10.53 12.43 28.16
CA VAL A 115 11.74 13.11 28.63
C VAL A 115 11.92 12.87 30.12
N LEU A 116 13.18 12.70 30.51
CA LEU A 116 13.60 12.63 31.91
C LEU A 116 13.46 14.01 32.58
N PRO A 117 13.47 14.09 33.92
CA PRO A 117 13.45 15.38 34.63
C PRO A 117 14.62 16.31 34.27
N SER A 118 15.73 15.77 33.76
CA SER A 118 16.87 16.53 33.24
C SER A 118 16.59 17.25 31.92
N GLY A 119 15.49 16.90 31.23
CA GLY A 119 15.14 17.40 29.90
C GLY A 119 15.66 16.55 28.74
N GLU A 120 16.45 15.51 29.04
CA GLU A 120 16.97 14.56 28.03
C GLU A 120 15.91 13.53 27.63
N PRO A 121 15.93 13.02 26.39
CA PRO A 121 15.06 11.93 25.96
C PRO A 121 15.17 10.68 26.86
N ASP A 122 14.04 10.08 27.20
CA ASP A 122 14.00 8.82 27.95
C ASP A 122 14.14 7.61 27.00
N THR A 123 15.38 7.18 26.81
CA THR A 123 15.73 6.05 25.93
C THR A 123 15.20 4.70 26.40
N SER A 124 14.71 4.59 27.65
CA SER A 124 14.06 3.36 28.13
C SER A 124 12.73 3.06 27.43
N LEU A 125 12.18 4.06 26.73
CA LEU A 125 10.94 3.95 25.95
C LEU A 125 11.19 3.62 24.48
N ASP A 126 12.45 3.57 24.04
CA ASP A 126 12.81 3.27 22.66
C ASP A 126 12.42 1.84 22.29
N SER A 127 12.08 1.65 21.01
CA SER A 127 11.71 0.34 20.49
C SER A 127 12.83 -0.19 19.59
N ARG A 128 13.41 -1.33 19.96
CA ARG A 128 14.53 -1.96 19.25
C ARG A 128 14.19 -3.41 18.92
N TRP A 129 14.49 -3.82 17.69
CA TRP A 129 14.28 -5.19 17.21
C TRP A 129 15.53 -5.67 16.48
N THR A 130 16.03 -6.85 16.86
CA THR A 130 17.28 -7.43 16.38
C THR A 130 17.11 -8.91 16.03
N GLY A 131 17.91 -9.42 15.08
CA GLY A 131 17.92 -10.84 14.71
C GLY A 131 16.64 -11.30 13.98
N LEU A 132 15.96 -10.38 13.31
CA LEU A 132 14.69 -10.61 12.62
C LEU A 132 14.81 -10.20 11.15
N ASP A 133 13.91 -10.69 10.31
CA ASP A 133 13.73 -10.11 8.97
C ASP A 133 12.92 -8.80 9.06
N TYR A 134 13.00 -7.96 8.03
CA TYR A 134 12.27 -6.69 8.01
C TYR A 134 10.75 -6.88 8.09
N GLY A 135 10.19 -7.97 7.53
CA GLY A 135 8.76 -8.25 7.61
C GLY A 135 8.29 -8.53 9.03
N THR A 136 9.09 -9.24 9.83
CA THR A 136 8.80 -9.48 11.26
C THR A 136 8.99 -8.21 12.06
N ILE A 137 10.00 -7.37 11.76
CA ILE A 137 10.14 -6.05 12.38
C ILE A 137 8.89 -5.19 12.10
N ALA A 138 8.45 -5.12 10.85
CA ALA A 138 7.23 -4.39 10.47
C ALA A 138 6.00 -4.89 11.25
N LYS A 139 5.84 -6.21 11.37
CA LYS A 139 4.80 -6.82 12.19
C LYS A 139 4.88 -6.42 13.67
N ARG A 140 6.06 -6.50 14.29
CA ARG A 140 6.26 -6.17 15.71
C ARG A 140 5.92 -4.71 16.00
N ILE A 141 6.27 -3.80 15.08
CA ILE A 141 5.87 -2.40 15.15
C ILE A 141 4.33 -2.28 15.20
N GLY A 142 3.61 -2.97 14.32
CA GLY A 142 2.15 -2.99 14.30
C GLY A 142 1.54 -3.57 15.57
N GLN A 143 2.08 -4.69 16.05
CA GLN A 143 1.64 -5.35 17.29
C GLN A 143 1.78 -4.45 18.52
N GLN A 144 2.90 -3.74 18.65
CA GLN A 144 3.11 -2.81 19.76
C GLN A 144 2.02 -1.72 19.83
N ALA A 145 1.57 -1.20 18.68
CA ALA A 145 0.45 -0.26 18.66
C ALA A 145 -0.88 -0.89 19.09
N CYS A 146 -1.09 -2.17 18.79
CA CYS A 146 -2.28 -2.91 19.20
C CYS A 146 -2.34 -3.20 20.71
N GLU A 147 -1.22 -3.09 21.44
CA GLU A 147 -1.18 -3.26 22.90
C GLU A 147 -1.77 -2.08 23.68
N TRP A 148 -1.94 -0.92 23.03
CA TRP A 148 -2.55 0.25 23.65
C TRP A 148 -4.07 0.07 23.86
N PRO A 149 -4.69 0.77 24.84
CA PRO A 149 -6.14 0.77 24.99
C PRO A 149 -6.87 1.15 23.70
N GLY A 150 -7.85 0.31 23.30
CA GLY A 150 -8.59 0.46 22.04
C GLY A 150 -7.81 0.05 20.79
N GLY A 151 -6.66 -0.61 20.95
CA GLY A 151 -5.82 -1.16 19.87
C GLY A 151 -6.17 -2.59 19.46
N ASP A 152 -7.22 -3.17 20.03
CA ASP A 152 -7.79 -4.49 19.72
C ASP A 152 -8.53 -4.47 18.37
N LEU A 153 -7.74 -4.30 17.30
CA LEU A 153 -8.20 -4.40 15.92
C LEU A 153 -8.22 -5.88 15.49
N PRO A 154 -9.17 -6.30 14.62
CA PRO A 154 -9.25 -7.65 14.09
C PRO A 154 -8.15 -7.86 13.04
N ILE A 155 -6.89 -7.96 13.48
CA ILE A 155 -5.73 -8.15 12.61
C ILE A 155 -5.13 -9.53 12.86
N VAL A 156 -4.99 -10.31 11.80
CA VAL A 156 -4.22 -11.54 11.79
C VAL A 156 -2.76 -11.21 11.48
N TRP A 157 -1.88 -11.51 12.41
CA TRP A 157 -0.45 -11.30 12.28
C TRP A 157 0.25 -12.62 11.89
N PRO A 158 1.22 -12.59 10.96
CA PRO A 158 1.94 -13.80 10.57
C PRO A 158 2.91 -14.27 11.66
N THR A 159 3.40 -15.50 11.55
CA THR A 159 4.41 -16.05 12.47
C THR A 159 5.72 -15.24 12.40
N ASP A 160 6.50 -15.22 13.47
CA ASP A 160 7.84 -14.60 13.46
C ASP A 160 8.77 -15.34 12.49
N ARG A 161 9.60 -14.59 11.77
CA ARG A 161 10.71 -15.10 10.97
C ARG A 161 12.01 -14.53 11.52
N ALA A 162 12.98 -15.42 11.73
CA ALA A 162 14.33 -15.01 12.09
C ALA A 162 15.01 -14.35 10.88
N GLY A 163 16.02 -13.53 11.15
CA GLY A 163 16.83 -12.88 10.12
C GLY A 163 18.07 -12.26 10.72
N HIS A 164 18.71 -11.37 9.97
CA HIS A 164 19.94 -10.71 10.38
C HIS A 164 19.82 -9.18 10.46
N ARG A 165 18.59 -8.66 10.40
CA ARG A 165 18.34 -7.22 10.42
C ARG A 165 18.17 -6.71 11.85
N GLU A 166 18.46 -5.42 11.99
CA GLU A 166 18.25 -4.65 13.20
C GLU A 166 17.63 -3.30 12.84
N LYS A 167 16.57 -2.92 13.56
CA LYS A 167 16.03 -1.56 13.51
C LYS A 167 15.57 -1.10 14.87
N GLY A 168 15.74 0.19 15.08
CA GLY A 168 15.31 0.88 16.27
C GLY A 168 14.67 2.22 15.96
N TYR A 169 13.78 2.65 16.84
CA TYR A 169 13.10 3.93 16.74
C TYR A 169 13.08 4.58 18.12
N ASP A 170 13.50 5.83 18.13
CA ASP A 170 13.61 6.62 19.34
C ASP A 170 12.22 7.13 19.72
N ALA A 171 11.84 6.95 20.99
CA ALA A 171 10.49 7.25 21.44
C ALA A 171 10.15 8.74 21.26
N ILE A 172 11.15 9.61 21.45
CA ILE A 172 11.00 11.07 21.36
C ILE A 172 10.59 11.54 19.95
N GLU A 173 11.00 10.83 18.90
CA GLU A 173 10.64 11.14 17.53
C GLU A 173 9.16 10.87 17.23
N ARG A 174 8.55 9.93 17.96
CA ARG A 174 7.16 9.49 17.80
C ARG A 174 6.82 9.13 16.36
N LYS A 175 7.77 8.51 15.65
CA LYS A 175 7.65 8.15 14.25
C LYS A 175 6.34 7.40 14.00
N LYS A 176 5.65 7.75 12.91
CA LYS A 176 4.39 7.09 12.54
C LYS A 176 4.66 5.70 12.00
N ILE A 177 3.82 4.74 12.37
CA ILE A 177 4.02 3.33 12.00
C ILE A 177 3.99 3.15 10.49
N ASP A 178 3.01 3.77 9.82
CA ASP A 178 2.93 3.68 8.36
C ASP A 178 4.18 4.25 7.66
N ALA A 179 4.73 5.35 8.18
CA ALA A 179 5.98 5.91 7.66
C ALA A 179 7.17 4.96 7.90
N ALA A 180 7.24 4.31 9.07
CA ALA A 180 8.26 3.30 9.33
C ALA A 180 8.13 2.06 8.43
N TRP A 181 6.90 1.62 8.13
CA TRP A 181 6.68 0.55 7.15
C TRP A 181 7.13 0.96 5.75
N SER A 182 6.81 2.17 5.30
CA SER A 182 7.29 2.70 4.02
C SER A 182 8.81 2.78 3.97
N ASP A 183 9.45 3.23 5.05
CA ASP A 183 10.92 3.25 5.14
C ASP A 183 11.50 1.84 5.05
N LEU A 184 10.93 0.86 5.76
CA LEU A 184 11.39 -0.53 5.71
C LEU A 184 11.26 -1.12 4.30
N SER A 185 10.16 -0.86 3.59
CA SER A 185 9.95 -1.31 2.22
C SER A 185 10.89 -0.68 1.20
N ALA A 186 11.46 0.49 1.51
CA ALA A 186 12.32 1.24 0.60
C ALA A 186 13.83 1.00 0.82
N LEU A 187 14.20 0.26 1.87
CA LEU A 187 15.56 -0.23 2.04
C LEU A 187 15.90 -1.26 0.95
N GLU A 188 17.19 -1.47 0.72
CA GLU A 188 17.67 -2.60 -0.08
C GLU A 188 17.15 -3.92 0.52
N HIS A 189 16.56 -4.77 -0.34
CA HIS A 189 15.81 -5.96 0.06
C HIS A 189 14.66 -5.70 1.05
N GLY A 190 14.08 -4.49 1.02
CA GLY A 190 12.91 -4.12 1.80
C GLY A 190 11.66 -4.93 1.40
N PRO A 191 10.85 -5.41 2.35
CA PRO A 191 9.69 -6.23 2.07
C PRO A 191 8.52 -5.38 1.59
N ASP A 192 7.70 -5.93 0.71
CA ASP A 192 6.33 -5.45 0.51
C ASP A 192 5.53 -5.71 1.79
N ILE A 193 4.67 -4.75 2.15
CA ILE A 193 3.84 -4.77 3.36
C ILE A 193 2.40 -4.44 2.96
N ARG A 194 1.49 -5.38 3.22
CA ARG A 194 0.05 -5.28 2.87
C ARG A 194 -0.84 -5.57 4.08
N MET A 195 -1.99 -4.90 4.14
CA MET A 195 -3.07 -5.18 5.10
C MET A 195 -4.35 -5.51 4.34
N ARG A 196 -4.48 -6.76 3.91
CA ARG A 196 -5.59 -7.22 3.08
C ARG A 196 -6.85 -7.42 3.92
N LEU A 197 -7.99 -6.94 3.45
CA LEU A 197 -9.29 -7.20 4.08
C LEU A 197 -9.80 -8.60 3.69
N GLU A 198 -10.42 -9.32 4.61
CA GLU A 198 -11.09 -10.58 4.33
C GLU A 198 -12.30 -10.83 5.22
N TRP A 199 -13.17 -11.72 4.77
CA TRP A 199 -14.24 -12.29 5.59
C TRP A 199 -13.67 -13.18 6.70
N ASP A 200 -14.27 -13.12 7.88
CA ASP A 200 -13.97 -13.93 9.06
C ASP A 200 -15.23 -14.64 9.56
N GLY A 201 -15.74 -15.54 8.73
CA GLY A 201 -17.10 -16.08 8.86
C GLY A 201 -18.14 -15.20 8.16
N PRO A 202 -19.44 -15.46 8.41
CA PRO A 202 -20.52 -14.83 7.64
C PRO A 202 -20.77 -13.35 8.00
N ASP A 203 -20.48 -12.95 9.24
CA ASP A 203 -20.93 -11.67 9.81
C ASP A 203 -19.76 -10.84 10.40
N ARG A 204 -18.53 -11.08 9.94
CA ARG A 204 -17.35 -10.36 10.45
C ARG A 204 -16.29 -10.19 9.36
N PHE A 205 -15.59 -9.06 9.41
CA PHE A 205 -14.39 -8.78 8.65
C PHE A 205 -13.15 -8.74 9.53
N ARG A 206 -12.00 -9.04 8.95
CA ARG A 206 -10.69 -8.87 9.58
C ARG A 206 -9.65 -8.45 8.55
N TRP A 207 -8.57 -7.83 9.01
CA TRP A 207 -7.39 -7.58 8.18
C TRP A 207 -6.36 -8.69 8.38
N VAL A 208 -5.67 -9.06 7.32
CA VAL A 208 -4.50 -9.93 7.35
C VAL A 208 -3.27 -9.09 7.03
N PHE A 209 -2.33 -9.07 7.96
CA PHE A 209 -1.05 -8.42 7.75
C PHE A 209 -0.12 -9.38 7.00
N GLU A 210 0.34 -8.97 5.82
CA GLU A 210 1.18 -9.78 4.95
C GLU A 210 2.47 -9.03 4.67
N THR A 211 3.58 -9.75 4.63
CA THR A 211 4.89 -9.19 4.29
C THR A 211 5.67 -10.16 3.43
N GLY A 212 6.46 -9.63 2.50
CA GLY A 212 7.51 -10.41 1.85
C GLY A 212 8.55 -10.91 2.86
N THR A 213 9.31 -11.93 2.48
CA THR A 213 10.42 -12.47 3.29
C THR A 213 11.74 -11.85 2.88
N GLU A 214 12.82 -12.20 3.56
CA GLU A 214 14.16 -11.74 3.19
C GLU A 214 14.61 -12.31 1.83
N GLU A 215 14.29 -13.58 1.55
CA GLU A 215 14.61 -14.24 0.28
C GLU A 215 13.66 -13.83 -0.84
N GLN A 216 12.41 -13.48 -0.49
CA GLN A 216 11.40 -13.02 -1.42
C GLN A 216 10.74 -11.76 -0.86
N PRO A 217 11.39 -10.58 -0.98
CA PRO A 217 10.86 -9.34 -0.41
C PRO A 217 9.53 -8.92 -1.00
N ARG A 218 9.17 -9.45 -2.18
CA ARG A 218 7.92 -9.10 -2.86
C ARG A 218 6.79 -10.03 -2.45
N LEU A 219 5.60 -9.47 -2.24
CA LEU A 219 4.36 -10.23 -2.02
C LEU A 219 3.85 -10.79 -3.36
N GLN A 220 4.62 -11.70 -3.93
CA GLN A 220 4.35 -12.35 -5.20
C GLN A 220 3.90 -13.79 -4.95
N GLY A 221 2.71 -14.14 -5.44
CA GLY A 221 2.25 -15.53 -5.46
C GLY A 221 3.03 -16.38 -6.47
N PRO A 222 2.99 -17.72 -6.36
CA PRO A 222 3.66 -18.60 -7.32
C PRO A 222 2.99 -18.58 -8.71
N ASP A 223 1.73 -18.16 -8.79
CA ASP A 223 0.94 -18.18 -10.01
C ASP A 223 1.26 -17.00 -10.93
N VAL A 224 1.25 -17.27 -12.23
CA VAL A 224 1.38 -16.27 -13.29
C VAL A 224 0.08 -16.25 -14.07
N PHE A 225 -0.60 -15.10 -14.04
CA PHE A 225 -1.88 -14.93 -14.73
C PHE A 225 -1.65 -14.52 -16.18
N GLU A 226 -2.54 -14.92 -17.10
CA GLU A 226 -2.40 -14.62 -18.52
C GLU A 226 -3.63 -13.88 -19.01
N TRP A 227 -3.43 -12.75 -19.70
CA TRP A 227 -4.50 -12.00 -20.35
C TRP A 227 -4.10 -11.63 -21.77
N GLU A 228 -4.96 -11.98 -22.71
CA GLU A 228 -4.92 -11.42 -24.06
C GLU A 228 -5.61 -10.06 -24.05
N ILE A 229 -4.92 -9.03 -24.55
CA ILE A 229 -5.45 -7.66 -24.53
C ILE A 229 -6.72 -7.55 -25.36
N GLY A 230 -6.80 -8.20 -26.52
CA GLY A 230 -8.01 -8.20 -27.35
C GLY A 230 -8.66 -6.81 -27.49
N ASP A 231 -9.97 -6.76 -27.25
CA ASP A 231 -10.78 -5.53 -27.19
C ASP A 231 -10.74 -4.82 -25.82
N ALA A 232 -9.98 -5.32 -24.83
CA ALA A 232 -9.92 -4.75 -23.49
C ALA A 232 -9.28 -3.34 -23.43
N GLY A 233 -8.57 -2.98 -24.50
CA GLY A 233 -7.78 -1.76 -24.60
C GLY A 233 -6.48 -1.85 -23.81
N LEU A 234 -5.41 -1.33 -24.39
CA LEU A 234 -4.11 -1.19 -23.73
C LEU A 234 -3.70 0.27 -23.72
N THR A 235 -3.38 0.78 -22.54
CA THR A 235 -2.71 2.07 -22.35
C THR A 235 -1.29 1.80 -21.88
N VAL A 236 -0.31 2.43 -22.54
CA VAL A 236 1.09 2.40 -22.12
C VAL A 236 1.50 3.82 -21.73
N GLN A 237 1.92 4.00 -20.48
CA GLN A 237 2.45 5.25 -19.95
C GLN A 237 3.94 5.08 -19.66
N LEU A 238 4.74 6.01 -20.14
CA LEU A 238 6.18 6.06 -19.89
C LEU A 238 6.51 7.31 -19.08
N ASP A 239 7.16 7.11 -17.93
CA ASP A 239 7.55 8.17 -17.00
C ASP A 239 9.08 8.18 -16.82
N PRO A 240 9.78 9.18 -17.39
CA PRO A 240 11.22 9.30 -17.26
C PRO A 240 11.66 10.03 -15.97
N SER A 241 10.73 10.50 -15.13
CA SER A 241 11.05 11.36 -13.97
C SER A 241 11.94 10.68 -12.93
N ARG A 242 11.95 9.34 -12.90
CA ARG A 242 12.78 8.53 -12.00
C ARG A 242 14.04 7.96 -12.64
N MET A 243 14.39 8.39 -13.86
CA MET A 243 15.66 8.04 -14.47
C MET A 243 16.81 8.83 -13.86
N GLY A 244 17.95 8.17 -13.63
CA GLY A 244 19.07 8.75 -12.90
C GLY A 244 20.35 7.95 -13.04
N SER A 245 21.47 8.64 -13.14
CA SER A 245 22.83 8.08 -13.11
C SER A 245 23.56 8.41 -11.80
N LEU A 246 23.10 9.43 -11.09
CA LEU A 246 23.66 9.85 -9.80
C LEU A 246 22.49 10.05 -8.82
N ALA A 247 22.46 9.23 -7.77
CA ALA A 247 21.48 9.35 -6.70
C ALA A 247 22.09 10.10 -5.51
N TRP A 248 21.29 10.97 -4.90
CA TRP A 248 21.64 11.72 -3.69
C TRP A 248 20.69 11.38 -2.54
N THR A 249 21.26 11.20 -1.35
CA THR A 249 20.51 11.06 -0.09
C THR A 249 21.00 12.10 0.90
N GLU A 250 20.07 12.88 1.45
CA GLU A 250 20.31 13.83 2.54
C GLU A 250 19.55 13.40 3.80
N GLY A 251 20.23 13.41 4.94
CA GLY A 251 19.67 13.10 6.25
C GLY A 251 20.31 13.92 7.37
N GLY A 252 19.89 13.66 8.62
CA GLY A 252 20.43 14.33 9.81
C GLY A 252 19.95 15.76 10.01
N ARG A 253 18.81 16.18 9.45
CA ARG A 253 18.29 17.55 9.65
C ARG A 253 17.85 17.86 11.09
N SER A 254 17.63 16.82 11.90
CA SER A 254 17.32 16.92 13.33
C SER A 254 18.57 16.97 14.21
N ASP A 255 19.76 16.70 13.65
CA ASP A 255 21.04 16.71 14.34
C ASP A 255 21.85 17.95 13.93
N ASP A 256 22.87 18.31 14.72
CA ASP A 256 23.80 19.41 14.39
C ASP A 256 24.70 19.12 13.17
N THR A 257 24.53 17.95 12.53
CA THR A 257 25.33 17.50 11.37
C THR A 257 24.45 16.93 10.26
N THR A 258 24.56 17.47 9.05
CA THR A 258 23.90 16.94 7.85
C THR A 258 24.69 15.77 7.27
N LEU A 259 24.02 14.65 7.05
CA LEU A 259 24.54 13.50 6.30
C LEU A 259 24.17 13.69 4.82
N VAL A 260 25.17 13.69 3.94
CA VAL A 260 24.95 13.65 2.48
C VAL A 260 25.72 12.48 1.91
N ARG A 261 25.03 11.62 1.15
CA ARG A 261 25.58 10.44 0.48
C ARG A 261 25.16 10.43 -0.98
N SER A 262 25.99 9.86 -1.84
CA SER A 262 25.64 9.63 -3.23
C SER A 262 26.17 8.32 -3.75
N MET A 263 25.53 7.85 -4.82
CA MET A 263 25.97 6.71 -5.59
C MET A 263 25.85 7.03 -7.08
N PHE A 264 26.76 6.48 -7.88
CA PHE A 264 26.84 6.70 -9.32
C PHE A 264 26.80 5.37 -10.08
N ASP A 265 26.03 5.34 -11.18
CA ASP A 265 25.95 4.23 -12.13
C ASP A 265 26.06 4.78 -13.56
N SER A 266 27.05 4.31 -14.34
CA SER A 266 27.32 4.80 -15.70
C SER A 266 26.38 4.26 -16.77
N THR A 267 25.51 3.29 -16.45
CA THR A 267 24.71 2.53 -17.45
C THR A 267 23.99 3.44 -18.42
N LEU A 268 23.33 4.49 -17.95
CA LEU A 268 22.61 5.45 -18.81
C LEU A 268 23.58 6.25 -19.70
N ILE A 269 24.69 6.74 -19.15
CA ILE A 269 25.68 7.49 -19.91
C ILE A 269 26.31 6.62 -21.01
N ASP A 270 26.62 5.37 -20.68
CA ASP A 270 27.18 4.39 -21.62
C ASP A 270 26.19 4.06 -22.76
N ASN A 271 24.89 4.27 -22.54
CA ASN A 271 23.82 4.14 -23.54
C ASN A 271 23.44 5.47 -24.22
N GLY A 272 24.22 6.54 -24.03
CA GLY A 272 24.04 7.82 -24.73
C GLY A 272 23.04 8.78 -24.09
N PHE A 273 22.57 8.50 -22.87
CA PHE A 273 21.78 9.45 -22.09
C PHE A 273 22.70 10.50 -21.44
N PRO A 274 22.19 11.73 -21.19
CA PRO A 274 22.94 12.71 -20.39
C PRO A 274 23.10 12.25 -18.94
N LEU A 275 24.00 12.89 -18.19
CA LEU A 275 24.02 12.75 -16.73
C LEU A 275 22.69 13.23 -16.16
N LEU A 276 21.98 12.34 -15.47
CA LEU A 276 20.74 12.64 -14.76
C LEU A 276 20.95 12.47 -13.26
N GLU A 277 20.63 13.49 -12.49
CA GLU A 277 20.67 13.45 -11.04
C GLU A 277 19.27 13.18 -10.49
N ILE A 278 19.19 12.35 -9.46
CA ILE A 278 17.94 12.03 -8.78
C ILE A 278 18.12 12.10 -7.27
N GLU A 279 17.15 12.72 -6.60
CA GLU A 279 17.07 12.69 -5.14
C GLU A 279 16.34 11.44 -4.71
N THR A 280 16.84 10.79 -3.65
CA THR A 280 16.13 9.69 -3.01
C THR A 280 14.94 10.19 -2.19
N ASP A 281 13.88 9.39 -2.08
CA ASP A 281 12.73 9.67 -1.20
C ASP A 281 13.04 9.34 0.29
N ALA A 282 14.32 9.34 0.66
CA ALA A 282 14.79 8.88 1.96
C ALA A 282 14.36 9.82 3.10
N SER A 283 14.17 9.26 4.30
CA SER A 283 13.80 10.06 5.47
C SER A 283 14.89 11.05 5.85
N SER A 284 14.51 12.31 6.09
CA SER A 284 15.43 13.37 6.57
C SER A 284 16.06 13.10 7.93
N ASN A 285 15.57 12.09 8.66
CA ASN A 285 16.07 11.69 9.97
C ASN A 285 17.09 10.55 9.89
N ILE A 286 17.49 10.12 8.69
CA ILE A 286 18.57 9.14 8.56
C ILE A 286 19.87 9.77 9.03
N VAL A 287 20.48 9.17 10.04
CA VAL A 287 21.78 9.58 10.60
C VAL A 287 22.87 8.53 10.35
N ASP A 288 22.48 7.32 9.95
CA ASP A 288 23.39 6.21 9.63
C ASP A 288 23.79 6.24 8.14
N PRO A 289 25.10 6.40 7.82
CA PRO A 289 25.59 6.37 6.45
C PRO A 289 25.26 5.10 5.67
N ALA A 290 25.26 3.92 6.33
CA ALA A 290 24.99 2.66 5.64
C ALA A 290 23.52 2.56 5.21
N THR A 291 22.61 3.05 6.05
CA THR A 291 21.20 3.21 5.67
C THR A 291 21.07 4.12 4.45
N ALA A 292 21.71 5.30 4.44
CA ALA A 292 21.64 6.21 3.29
C ALA A 292 22.26 5.62 1.99
N ASP A 293 23.34 4.83 2.09
CA ASP A 293 23.89 4.11 0.94
C ASP A 293 22.91 3.07 0.37
N SER A 294 22.18 2.37 1.24
CA SER A 294 21.15 1.39 0.86
C SER A 294 19.99 2.03 0.08
N TRP A 295 19.56 3.24 0.47
CA TRP A 295 18.55 4.01 -0.28
C TRP A 295 19.02 4.42 -1.67
N ASN A 296 20.27 4.87 -1.79
CA ASN A 296 20.87 5.22 -3.08
C ASN A 296 20.96 3.99 -4.00
N ALA A 297 21.36 2.84 -3.46
CA ALA A 297 21.46 1.59 -4.21
C ALA A 297 20.10 1.17 -4.80
N GLU A 298 19.04 1.12 -3.98
CA GLU A 298 17.70 0.74 -4.45
C GLU A 298 17.13 1.76 -5.45
N THR A 299 17.40 3.06 -5.24
CA THR A 299 16.98 4.11 -6.18
C THR A 299 17.60 3.91 -7.56
N LEU A 300 18.93 3.78 -7.64
CA LEU A 300 19.63 3.62 -8.92
C LEU A 300 19.31 2.31 -9.63
N ARG A 301 19.01 1.24 -8.89
CA ARG A 301 18.62 -0.05 -9.48
C ARG A 301 17.40 0.12 -10.40
N THR A 302 16.44 0.96 -10.04
CA THR A 302 15.23 1.25 -10.85
C THR A 302 15.37 2.42 -11.83
N ALA A 303 16.47 3.16 -11.77
CA ALA A 303 16.63 4.43 -12.48
C ALA A 303 17.25 4.27 -13.89
N LYS A 304 17.60 3.05 -14.30
CA LYS A 304 18.36 2.75 -15.55
C LYS A 304 17.52 2.81 -16.82
N LYS A 305 16.20 2.98 -16.69
CA LYS A 305 15.23 3.05 -17.79
C LYS A 305 14.00 3.82 -17.32
N PRO A 306 13.22 4.43 -18.22
CA PRO A 306 12.00 5.09 -17.82
C PRO A 306 11.01 4.07 -17.27
N TRP A 307 10.22 4.48 -16.30
CA TRP A 307 9.20 3.62 -15.73
C TRP A 307 8.07 3.46 -16.75
N GLU A 308 7.76 2.21 -17.10
CA GLU A 308 6.71 1.90 -18.05
C GLU A 308 5.55 1.19 -17.34
N PHE A 309 4.35 1.78 -17.45
CA PHE A 309 3.12 1.27 -16.87
C PHE A 309 2.14 0.87 -17.97
N TRP A 310 1.61 -0.34 -17.87
CA TRP A 310 0.63 -0.89 -18.80
C TRP A 310 -0.70 -1.05 -18.08
N SER A 311 -1.76 -0.43 -18.61
CA SER A 311 -3.11 -0.51 -18.05
C SER A 311 -4.09 -1.10 -19.06
N PHE A 312 -4.89 -2.07 -18.62
CA PHE A 312 -5.91 -2.74 -19.42
C PHE A 312 -7.06 -3.21 -18.54
N ASN A 313 -8.23 -3.47 -19.15
CA ASN A 313 -9.40 -3.93 -18.40
C ASN A 313 -9.52 -5.46 -18.42
N VAL A 314 -9.90 -6.04 -17.29
CA VAL A 314 -10.19 -7.47 -17.18
C VAL A 314 -11.59 -7.68 -16.61
N ARG A 315 -12.20 -8.81 -16.95
CA ARG A 315 -13.52 -9.20 -16.48
C ARG A 315 -13.44 -9.65 -15.03
N ALA A 316 -14.27 -9.08 -14.18
CA ALA A 316 -14.37 -9.48 -12.78
C ALA A 316 -15.22 -10.75 -12.58
N ASP A 317 -16.02 -11.14 -13.58
CA ASP A 317 -16.94 -12.28 -13.54
C ASP A 317 -16.41 -13.55 -14.22
N GLN A 318 -15.13 -13.58 -14.61
CA GLN A 318 -14.49 -14.69 -15.29
C GLN A 318 -13.10 -14.96 -14.71
N ALA A 319 -12.57 -16.16 -14.96
CA ALA A 319 -11.22 -16.52 -14.54
C ALA A 319 -10.17 -15.83 -15.43
N PRO A 320 -9.02 -15.39 -14.89
CA PRO A 320 -8.70 -15.32 -13.46
C PRO A 320 -9.62 -14.36 -12.70
N PHE A 321 -10.14 -14.80 -11.57
CA PHE A 321 -11.08 -14.05 -10.74
C PHE A 321 -10.34 -13.01 -9.87
N PRO A 322 -11.00 -11.90 -9.47
CA PRO A 322 -10.37 -10.80 -8.73
C PRO A 322 -9.67 -11.19 -7.41
N TYR A 323 -10.11 -12.26 -6.76
CA TYR A 323 -9.49 -12.74 -5.52
C TYR A 323 -8.20 -13.54 -5.75
N GLU A 324 -7.91 -13.94 -6.99
CA GLU A 324 -6.75 -14.77 -7.33
C GLU A 324 -5.48 -13.92 -7.56
N TYR A 325 -5.63 -12.70 -8.08
CA TYR A 325 -4.52 -11.81 -8.41
C TYR A 325 -4.56 -10.52 -7.60
N GLY A 326 -3.41 -9.87 -7.39
CA GLY A 326 -3.33 -8.58 -6.70
C GLY A 326 -2.01 -7.89 -6.96
N PRO A 327 -1.78 -6.69 -6.39
CA PRO A 327 -0.48 -6.03 -6.44
C PRO A 327 0.61 -6.99 -5.97
N GLY A 328 1.67 -7.13 -6.79
CA GLY A 328 2.72 -8.14 -6.57
C GLY A 328 2.64 -9.36 -7.47
N SER A 329 1.46 -9.76 -7.94
CA SER A 329 1.29 -10.90 -8.84
C SER A 329 2.00 -10.66 -10.18
N LEU A 330 2.56 -11.74 -10.75
CA LEU A 330 3.07 -11.72 -12.11
C LEU A 330 1.95 -12.01 -13.12
N VAL A 331 2.06 -11.35 -14.26
CA VAL A 331 1.11 -11.48 -15.35
C VAL A 331 1.85 -11.58 -16.67
N LYS A 332 1.28 -12.31 -17.61
CA LYS A 332 1.67 -12.29 -19.02
C LYS A 332 0.60 -11.54 -19.80
N VAL A 333 0.99 -10.39 -20.32
CA VAL A 333 0.17 -9.62 -21.25
C VAL A 333 0.47 -10.11 -22.65
N ILE A 334 -0.55 -10.66 -23.31
CA ILE A 334 -0.43 -11.26 -24.64
C ILE A 334 -1.02 -10.28 -25.66
N VAL A 335 -0.18 -9.85 -26.60
CA VAL A 335 -0.57 -9.08 -27.79
C VAL A 335 -0.47 -10.03 -28.98
N THR A 336 -1.60 -10.35 -29.60
CA THR A 336 -1.67 -11.29 -30.72
C THR A 336 -1.55 -10.57 -32.07
N GLU A 337 -1.20 -11.30 -33.13
CA GLU A 337 -1.21 -10.73 -34.49
C GLU A 337 -2.63 -10.37 -34.94
N ASP A 338 -3.64 -11.08 -34.42
CA ASP A 338 -5.05 -10.88 -34.73
C ASP A 338 -5.65 -9.66 -34.03
N THR A 339 -5.09 -9.26 -32.88
CA THR A 339 -5.50 -8.07 -32.12
C THR A 339 -4.31 -7.14 -31.85
N PRO A 340 -3.73 -6.53 -32.91
CA PRO A 340 -2.54 -5.71 -32.77
C PRO A 340 -2.87 -4.38 -32.09
N VAL A 341 -1.95 -3.89 -31.27
CA VAL A 341 -2.03 -2.55 -30.70
C VAL A 341 -1.92 -1.51 -31.84
N THR A 342 -2.76 -0.48 -31.78
CA THR A 342 -2.84 0.58 -32.80
C THR A 342 -1.47 1.13 -33.16
N GLY A 343 -1.17 1.17 -34.47
CA GLY A 343 0.10 1.68 -34.99
C GLY A 343 1.32 0.76 -34.74
N GLY A 344 1.10 -0.44 -34.20
CA GLY A 344 2.18 -1.37 -33.85
C GLY A 344 3.06 -0.87 -32.70
N TYR A 345 2.54 0.03 -31.86
CA TYR A 345 3.30 0.63 -30.76
C TYR A 345 3.87 -0.43 -29.80
N VAL A 346 3.04 -1.43 -29.48
CA VAL A 346 3.47 -2.67 -28.85
C VAL A 346 3.41 -3.78 -29.90
N PRO A 347 4.54 -4.38 -30.28
CA PRO A 347 4.56 -5.52 -31.20
C PRO A 347 3.79 -6.74 -30.66
N PRO A 348 3.34 -7.67 -31.52
CA PRO A 348 2.84 -8.96 -31.07
C PRO A 348 3.89 -9.70 -30.24
N GLY A 349 3.46 -10.30 -29.13
CA GLY A 349 4.34 -10.96 -28.18
C GLY A 349 3.69 -11.22 -26.83
N THR A 350 4.44 -11.92 -25.98
CA THR A 350 4.06 -12.17 -24.58
C THR A 350 5.00 -11.40 -23.67
N TYR A 351 4.42 -10.48 -22.89
CA TYR A 351 5.16 -9.58 -22.03
C TYR A 351 4.89 -9.94 -20.57
N THR A 352 5.92 -10.44 -19.87
CA THR A 352 5.83 -10.63 -18.43
C THR A 352 5.89 -9.28 -17.74
N ARG A 353 4.87 -8.97 -16.95
CA ARG A 353 4.74 -7.74 -16.17
C ARG A 353 4.33 -8.08 -14.75
N ARG A 354 4.35 -7.10 -13.87
CA ARG A 354 3.93 -7.24 -12.48
C ARG A 354 2.78 -6.28 -12.19
N ILE A 355 1.72 -6.76 -11.53
CA ILE A 355 0.63 -5.89 -11.11
C ILE A 355 1.16 -4.89 -10.06
N ALA A 356 1.04 -3.61 -10.37
CA ALA A 356 1.37 -2.50 -9.48
C ALA A 356 0.14 -2.02 -8.71
N GLY A 357 -1.02 -2.04 -9.37
CA GLY A 357 -2.29 -1.63 -8.77
C GLY A 357 -3.51 -2.12 -9.54
N LEU A 358 -4.65 -2.07 -8.87
CA LEU A 358 -5.97 -2.43 -9.38
C LEU A 358 -6.93 -1.29 -9.09
N SER A 359 -7.91 -1.08 -9.97
CA SER A 359 -9.03 -0.18 -9.69
C SER A 359 -10.32 -0.68 -10.31
N GLY A 360 -11.45 -0.39 -9.65
CA GLY A 360 -12.76 -0.79 -10.13
C GLY A 360 -13.84 0.20 -9.71
N ALA A 361 -15.04 -0.07 -10.20
CA ALA A 361 -16.24 0.72 -9.92
C ALA A 361 -17.45 -0.22 -9.81
N ILE A 362 -18.67 0.32 -9.80
CA ILE A 362 -19.90 -0.47 -9.96
C ILE A 362 -19.98 -1.00 -11.41
N SER A 363 -19.15 -1.98 -11.74
CA SER A 363 -19.06 -2.60 -13.07
C SER A 363 -18.52 -4.03 -12.97
N ASP A 364 -18.61 -4.78 -14.08
CA ASP A 364 -18.01 -6.12 -14.20
C ASP A 364 -16.57 -6.05 -14.73
N TRP A 365 -15.93 -4.87 -14.70
CA TRP A 365 -14.59 -4.64 -15.21
C TRP A 365 -13.67 -4.07 -14.13
N ILE A 366 -12.44 -4.57 -14.10
CA ILE A 366 -11.35 -4.06 -13.27
C ILE A 366 -10.25 -3.57 -14.19
N THR A 367 -9.75 -2.38 -13.94
CA THR A 367 -8.52 -1.90 -14.59
C THR A 367 -7.33 -2.45 -13.82
N VAL A 368 -6.49 -3.22 -14.50
CA VAL A 368 -5.21 -3.72 -13.99
C VAL A 368 -4.12 -2.78 -14.49
N THR A 369 -3.32 -2.24 -13.58
CA THR A 369 -2.11 -1.47 -13.92
C THR A 369 -0.89 -2.28 -13.54
N CYS A 370 -0.04 -2.55 -14.52
CA CYS A 370 1.18 -3.32 -14.37
C CYS A 370 2.41 -2.43 -14.56
N GLY A 371 3.43 -2.64 -13.74
CA GLY A 371 4.77 -2.14 -13.98
C GLY A 371 5.69 -3.24 -14.53
N GLU A 372 6.96 -2.91 -14.63
CA GLU A 372 7.98 -3.88 -14.99
C GLU A 372 8.22 -4.93 -13.89
N VAL A 373 8.79 -6.06 -14.29
CA VAL A 373 9.29 -7.06 -13.35
C VAL A 373 10.49 -6.46 -12.61
N TYR A 374 10.68 -6.87 -11.35
CA TYR A 374 11.86 -6.48 -10.59
C TYR A 374 13.09 -7.12 -11.24
N ASP A 375 13.92 -6.31 -11.88
CA ASP A 375 15.22 -6.75 -12.40
C ASP A 375 16.20 -6.84 -11.20
N ASP A 376 16.80 -8.02 -11.00
CA ASP A 376 17.84 -8.25 -9.99
C ASP A 376 19.10 -7.40 -10.22
#